data_AF-A0A1I4STJ5-F1
#
_entry.id   AF-A0A1I4STJ5-F1
#
_cell.length_a   1.000
_cell.length_b   1.000
_cell.length_c   1.000
_cell.angle_alpha   90.00
_cell.angle_beta   90.00
_cell.angle_gamma   90.00
#
_symmetry.space_group_name_H-M   'P 1'
#
loop_
_entity.id
_entity.type
_entity.pdbx_description
1 polymer ?
#
loop_
_entity_poly.entity_id
_entity_poly.type
_entity_poly.pdbx_seq_one_letter_code
_entity_poly.pdbx_strand_id
1 'polypeptide(L)'
;MKRQWDLSWSEDGVVILLKPGQQNKVQLTSVIKTPEDFRAEIDRLTEEVRELLERGLEQFRARQASQSQRVLSPEEIWISIRTMTDEEMINYFNKLEESVRRSVADYVFSHVSTFSGKGLLFAQLYDHNSAMLLND
;
A
#
# COMPACT_ATOMS: atom_id res chain seq x y z
N MET A 1 14.34 4.83 -18.47
CA MET A 1 15.14 6.03 -18.84
C MET A 1 15.92 6.48 -17.63
N LYS A 2 17.25 6.68 -17.74
CA LYS A 2 18.08 7.11 -16.61
C LYS A 2 17.93 8.63 -16.41
N ARG A 3 17.69 9.06 -15.17
CA ARG A 3 17.84 10.47 -14.78
C ARG A 3 19.33 10.77 -14.71
N GLN A 4 19.76 11.89 -15.27
CA GLN A 4 21.16 12.29 -15.31
C GLN A 4 21.32 13.64 -14.62
N TRP A 5 22.27 13.72 -13.70
CA TRP A 5 22.73 14.97 -13.10
C TRP A 5 23.80 15.57 -14.00
N ASP A 6 23.75 16.88 -14.19
CA ASP A 6 24.63 17.60 -15.10
C ASP A 6 25.03 18.96 -14.51
N LEU A 7 26.15 19.49 -14.97
CA LEU A 7 26.63 20.82 -14.59
C LEU A 7 26.61 21.71 -15.83
N SER A 8 26.12 22.94 -15.69
CA SER A 8 26.19 23.94 -16.75
C SER A 8 27.04 25.11 -16.29
N TRP A 9 28.08 25.40 -17.06
CA TRP A 9 29.04 26.47 -16.80
C TRP A 9 28.73 27.69 -17.67
N SER A 10 28.85 28.89 -17.11
CA SER A 10 28.79 30.17 -17.80
C SER A 10 29.83 31.15 -17.23
N GLU A 11 29.90 32.36 -17.79
CA GLU A 11 30.74 33.45 -17.26
C GLU A 11 30.33 33.87 -15.84
N ASP A 12 29.06 33.65 -15.46
CA ASP A 12 28.52 34.04 -14.16
C ASP A 12 28.74 32.99 -13.07
N GLY A 13 29.12 31.75 -13.42
CA GLY A 13 29.33 30.65 -12.51
C GLY A 13 28.81 29.29 -13.02
N VAL A 14 28.51 28.38 -12.09
CA VAL A 14 27.99 27.03 -12.39
C VAL A 14 26.61 26.81 -11.78
N VAL A 15 25.76 26.03 -12.45
CA VAL A 15 24.48 25.56 -11.91
C VAL A 15 24.36 24.05 -12.01
N ILE A 16 23.65 23.45 -11.05
CA ILE A 16 23.33 22.01 -11.07
C ILE A 16 22.00 21.80 -11.78
N LEU A 17 22.01 20.91 -12.77
CA LEU A 17 20.84 20.57 -13.57
C LEU A 17 20.46 19.10 -13.40
N LEU A 18 19.15 18.82 -13.39
CA LEU A 18 18.59 17.48 -13.52
C LEU A 18 17.98 17.32 -14.90
N LYS A 19 18.35 16.24 -15.61
CA LYS A 19 17.72 15.86 -16.88
C LYS A 19 16.78 14.66 -16.66
N PRO A 20 15.46 14.87 -16.62
CA PRO A 20 14.49 13.78 -16.54
C PRO A 20 14.24 13.19 -17.94
N GLY A 21 15.16 12.32 -18.40
CA GLY A 21 14.97 11.60 -19.67
C GLY A 21 14.97 12.52 -20.91
N GLN A 22 13.87 12.52 -21.68
CA GLN A 22 13.69 13.37 -22.88
C GLN A 22 13.10 14.76 -22.58
N GLN A 23 12.85 15.09 -21.31
CA GLN A 23 12.32 16.40 -20.93
C GLN A 23 13.43 17.46 -20.83
N ASN A 24 12.99 18.72 -20.75
CA ASN A 24 13.88 19.87 -20.53
C ASN A 24 14.66 19.72 -19.22
N LYS A 25 15.90 20.20 -19.23
CA LYS A 25 16.75 20.26 -18.03
C LYS A 25 16.08 21.18 -16.99
N VAL A 26 16.07 20.74 -15.74
CA VAL A 26 15.57 21.51 -14.60
C VAL A 26 16.75 21.99 -13.78
N GLN A 27 16.83 23.29 -13.50
CA GLN A 27 17.84 23.86 -12.64
C GLN A 27 17.48 23.66 -11.17
N LEU A 28 18.42 23.16 -10.37
CA LEU A 28 18.22 22.80 -8.95
C LEU A 28 18.84 23.80 -7.96
N THR A 29 19.77 24.63 -8.41
CA THR A 29 20.51 25.59 -7.58
C THR A 29 20.47 26.98 -8.18
N SER A 30 20.73 28.01 -7.38
CA SER A 30 21.18 29.30 -7.91
C SER A 30 22.56 29.17 -8.58
N VAL A 31 23.01 30.25 -9.23
CA VAL A 31 24.35 30.34 -9.80
C VAL A 31 25.39 30.30 -8.68
N ILE A 32 26.26 29.30 -8.74
CA ILE A 32 27.33 29.03 -7.79
C ILE A 32 28.60 29.69 -8.32
N LYS A 33 29.27 30.49 -7.49
CA LYS A 33 30.43 31.29 -7.89
C LYS A 33 31.74 30.81 -7.27
N THR A 34 31.68 30.10 -6.16
CA THR A 34 32.86 29.63 -5.43
C THR A 34 32.78 28.13 -5.14
N PRO A 35 33.92 27.45 -4.92
CA PRO A 35 33.95 26.06 -4.47
C PRO A 35 33.21 25.84 -3.14
N GLU A 36 33.27 26.81 -2.23
CA GLU A 36 32.58 26.78 -0.95
C GLU A 36 31.06 26.81 -1.14
N ASP A 37 30.57 27.71 -2.00
CA ASP A 37 29.15 27.77 -2.38
C ASP A 37 28.70 26.47 -3.06
N PHE A 38 29.57 25.86 -3.89
CA PHE A 38 29.27 24.60 -4.54
C PHE A 38 29.04 23.49 -3.50
N ARG A 39 29.92 23.41 -2.51
CA ARG A 39 29.79 22.44 -1.42
C ARG A 39 28.53 22.69 -0.60
N ALA A 40 28.24 23.95 -0.27
CA ALA A 40 27.03 24.31 0.47
C ALA A 40 25.74 23.94 -0.29
N GLU A 41 25.68 24.15 -1.61
CA GLU A 41 24.53 23.77 -2.42
C GLU A 41 24.34 22.25 -2.52
N ILE A 42 25.44 21.49 -2.64
CA ILE A 42 25.38 20.02 -2.61
C ILE A 42 24.89 19.51 -1.24
N ASP A 43 25.38 20.08 -0.15
CA ASP A 43 24.97 19.72 1.20
C ASP A 43 23.48 20.04 1.42
N ARG A 44 23.01 21.21 0.97
CA ARG A 44 21.58 21.59 1.00
C ARG A 44 20.71 20.60 0.21
N LEU A 45 21.06 20.31 -1.04
CA LEU A 45 20.29 19.37 -1.88
C LEU A 45 20.25 17.97 -1.28
N THR A 46 21.35 17.53 -0.67
CA THR A 46 21.43 16.23 0.01
C THR A 46 20.45 16.16 1.17
N GLU A 47 20.37 17.23 1.97
CA GLU A 47 19.46 17.29 3.11
C GLU A 47 17.99 17.33 2.67
N GLU A 48 17.65 18.12 1.65
CA GLU A 48 16.29 18.15 1.09
C GLU A 48 15.83 16.78 0.57
N VAL A 49 16.74 16.01 -0.05
CA VAL A 49 16.45 14.65 -0.50
C VAL A 49 16.27 13.68 0.68
N ARG A 50 17.03 13.83 1.77
CA ARG A 50 16.85 13.04 2.99
C ARG A 50 15.51 13.32 3.67
N GLU A 51 15.14 14.59 3.80
CA GLU A 51 13.82 14.95 4.33
C GLU A 51 12.69 14.40 3.46
N LEU A 52 12.85 14.44 2.14
CA LEU A 52 11.89 13.84 1.21
C LEU A 52 11.77 12.33 1.42
N LEU A 53 12.89 11.64 1.68
CA LEU A 53 12.88 10.21 2.00
C LEU A 53 12.05 9.94 3.26
N GLU A 54 12.32 10.66 4.35
CA GLU A 54 11.59 10.45 5.62
C GLU A 54 10.09 10.70 5.46
N ARG A 55 9.69 11.83 4.83
CA ARG A 55 8.28 12.12 4.53
C ARG A 55 7.65 11.06 3.63
N GLY A 56 8.40 10.59 2.63
CA GLY A 56 7.96 9.53 1.73
C GLY A 56 7.70 8.22 2.46
N LEU A 57 8.63 7.80 3.33
CA LEU A 57 8.51 6.59 4.14
C LEU A 57 7.31 6.65 5.07
N GLU A 58 7.07 7.79 5.72
CA GLU A 58 5.88 7.99 6.55
C GLU A 58 4.59 7.82 5.75
N GLN A 59 4.51 8.42 4.56
CA GLN A 59 3.36 8.26 3.67
C GLN A 59 3.16 6.81 3.20
N PHE A 60 4.25 6.09 2.90
CA PHE A 60 4.17 4.67 2.55
C PHE A 60 3.64 3.84 3.72
N ARG A 61 4.14 4.06 4.93
CA ARG A 61 3.67 3.36 6.14
C ARG A 61 2.19 3.66 6.40
N ALA A 62 1.79 4.93 6.32
CA ALA A 62 0.40 5.34 6.49
C ALA A 62 -0.51 4.64 5.48
N ARG A 63 -0.12 4.60 4.19
CA ARG A 63 -0.89 3.90 3.15
C ARG A 63 -0.94 2.39 3.34
N GLN A 64 0.16 1.76 3.77
CA GLN A 64 0.16 0.33 4.08
C GLN A 64 -0.76 0.03 5.26
N ALA A 65 -0.73 0.86 6.31
CA ALA A 65 -1.64 0.75 7.45
C ALA A 65 -3.11 0.96 7.04
N SER A 66 -3.39 1.90 6.13
CA SER A 66 -4.73 2.10 5.58
C SER A 66 -5.17 0.98 4.64
N GLN A 67 -4.25 0.33 3.92
CA GLN A 67 -4.56 -0.83 3.07
C GLN A 67 -4.83 -2.09 3.89
N SER A 68 -4.11 -2.32 4.99
CA SER A 68 -4.46 -3.35 5.96
C SER A 68 -5.72 -3.02 6.76
N GLN A 69 -6.16 -1.76 6.76
CA GLN A 69 -7.46 -1.29 7.28
C GLN A 69 -8.53 -1.11 6.20
N ARG A 70 -8.35 -1.60 4.96
CA ARG A 70 -9.50 -1.68 4.05
C ARG A 70 -10.45 -2.72 4.62
N VAL A 71 -11.43 -2.25 5.41
CA VAL A 71 -12.53 -3.04 5.92
C VAL A 71 -13.32 -3.48 4.70
N LEU A 72 -13.02 -4.68 4.21
CA LEU A 72 -13.81 -5.32 3.18
C LEU A 72 -15.22 -5.48 3.72
N SER A 73 -16.22 -5.14 2.91
CA SER A 73 -17.60 -5.43 3.26
C SER A 73 -17.82 -6.94 3.43
N PRO A 74 -18.81 -7.36 4.24
CA PRO A 74 -19.16 -8.77 4.36
C PRO A 74 -19.37 -9.49 3.02
N GLU A 75 -19.92 -8.78 2.03
CA GLU A 75 -20.09 -9.25 0.67
C GLU A 75 -18.75 -9.49 -0.07
N GLU A 76 -17.82 -8.53 -0.03
CA GLU A 76 -16.50 -8.66 -0.67
C GLU A 76 -15.69 -9.83 -0.05
N ILE A 77 -15.80 -9.99 1.27
CA ILE A 77 -15.19 -11.12 1.98
C ILE A 77 -15.79 -12.44 1.50
N TRP A 78 -17.12 -12.53 1.43
CA TRP A 78 -17.81 -13.73 0.95
C TRP A 78 -17.45 -14.07 -0.51
N ILE A 79 -17.37 -13.08 -1.40
CA ILE A 79 -16.97 -13.26 -2.81
C ILE A 79 -15.57 -13.88 -2.90
N SER A 80 -14.67 -13.51 -2.00
CA SER A 80 -13.32 -14.06 -1.92
C SER A 80 -13.33 -15.49 -1.37
N ILE A 81 -14.07 -15.72 -0.28
CA ILE A 81 -14.16 -17.03 0.39
C ILE A 81 -14.77 -18.10 -0.52
N ARG A 82 -15.84 -17.80 -1.27
CA ARG A 82 -16.54 -18.80 -2.10
C ARG A 82 -15.68 -19.39 -3.23
N THR A 83 -14.59 -18.73 -3.60
CA THR A 83 -13.66 -19.21 -4.65
C THR A 83 -12.52 -20.05 -4.10
N MET A 84 -12.35 -20.12 -2.78
CA MET A 84 -11.31 -20.89 -2.11
C MET A 84 -11.66 -22.38 -2.05
N THR A 85 -10.67 -23.23 -1.79
CA THR A 85 -10.92 -24.61 -1.33
C THR A 85 -11.60 -24.62 0.04
N ASP A 86 -12.13 -25.77 0.48
CA ASP A 86 -12.85 -25.88 1.76
C ASP A 86 -11.91 -25.57 2.95
N GLU A 87 -10.70 -26.12 2.94
CA GLU A 87 -9.68 -25.89 3.96
C GLU A 87 -9.21 -24.43 3.99
N GLU A 88 -8.99 -23.82 2.82
CA GLU A 88 -8.61 -22.41 2.72
C GLU A 88 -9.71 -21.48 3.25
N MET A 89 -10.98 -21.79 2.95
CA MET A 89 -12.13 -21.04 3.48
C MET A 89 -12.12 -21.05 5.01
N ILE A 90 -11.99 -22.23 5.63
CA ILE A 90 -12.04 -22.35 7.09
C ILE A 90 -10.87 -21.59 7.73
N ASN A 91 -9.66 -21.81 7.22
CA ASN A 91 -8.46 -21.15 7.71
C ASN A 91 -8.50 -19.63 7.53
N TYR A 92 -9.01 -19.14 6.41
CA TYR A 92 -9.14 -17.72 6.15
C TYR A 92 -10.20 -17.07 7.05
N PHE A 93 -11.40 -17.67 7.11
CA PHE A 93 -12.51 -17.14 7.90
C PHE A 93 -12.16 -17.08 9.39
N ASN A 94 -11.59 -18.15 9.95
CA ASN A 94 -11.26 -18.21 11.38
C ASN A 94 -10.13 -17.25 11.80
N LYS A 95 -9.34 -16.73 10.84
CA LYS A 95 -8.32 -15.70 11.09
C LYS A 95 -8.86 -14.28 11.08
N LEU A 96 -10.09 -14.05 10.61
CA LEU A 96 -10.73 -12.74 10.69
C LEU A 96 -11.07 -12.39 12.14
N GLU A 97 -11.15 -11.12 12.47
CA GLU A 97 -11.67 -10.64 13.77
C GLU A 97 -13.10 -11.14 14.00
N GLU A 98 -13.47 -11.45 15.25
CA GLU A 98 -14.78 -12.04 15.56
C GLU A 98 -15.96 -11.19 15.07
N SER A 99 -15.87 -9.86 15.24
CA SER A 99 -16.89 -8.92 14.76
C SER A 99 -17.09 -8.99 13.24
N VAL A 100 -16.02 -9.22 12.49
CA VAL A 100 -16.05 -9.41 11.04
C VAL A 100 -16.63 -10.78 10.70
N ARG A 101 -16.23 -11.85 11.40
CA ARG A 101 -16.79 -13.20 11.21
C ARG A 101 -18.30 -13.22 11.39
N ARG A 102 -18.81 -12.56 12.43
CA ARG A 102 -20.25 -12.44 12.69
C ARG A 102 -20.95 -11.67 11.58
N SER A 103 -20.40 -10.54 11.14
CA SER A 103 -20.98 -9.73 10.04
C SER A 103 -21.03 -10.51 8.71
N VAL A 104 -19.99 -11.30 8.41
CA VAL A 104 -19.95 -12.17 7.24
C VAL A 104 -20.96 -13.32 7.37
N ALA A 105 -21.05 -13.96 8.54
CA ALA A 105 -22.04 -15.01 8.78
C ALA A 105 -23.46 -14.48 8.61
N ASP A 106 -23.78 -13.30 9.17
CA ASP A 106 -25.07 -12.65 9.00
C ASP A 106 -25.38 -12.41 7.52
N TYR A 107 -24.42 -11.91 6.75
CA TYR A 107 -24.56 -11.74 5.30
C TYR A 107 -24.82 -13.08 4.59
N VAL A 108 -24.08 -14.14 4.92
CA VAL A 108 -24.28 -15.47 4.32
C VAL A 108 -25.68 -16.01 4.61
N PHE A 109 -26.12 -15.96 5.86
CA PHE A 109 -27.44 -16.48 6.25
C PHE A 109 -28.61 -15.65 5.70
N SER A 110 -28.39 -14.38 5.36
CA SER A 110 -29.46 -13.49 4.87
C SER A 110 -29.48 -13.28 3.36
N HIS A 111 -28.32 -13.32 2.68
CA HIS A 111 -28.18 -12.93 1.28
C HIS A 111 -27.64 -14.05 0.37
N VAL A 112 -27.13 -15.15 0.94
CA VAL A 112 -26.54 -16.25 0.18
C VAL A 112 -27.40 -17.50 0.29
N SER A 113 -27.52 -18.26 -0.81
CA SER A 113 -28.16 -19.56 -0.76
C SER A 113 -27.36 -20.52 0.12
N THR A 114 -27.93 -20.91 1.26
CA THR A 114 -27.37 -21.90 2.19
C THR A 114 -27.86 -23.33 1.93
N PHE A 115 -28.59 -23.54 0.83
CA PHE A 115 -29.13 -24.85 0.46
C PHE A 115 -28.25 -25.61 -0.54
N SER A 116 -27.21 -24.97 -1.08
CA SER A 116 -26.28 -25.60 -2.03
C SER A 116 -24.90 -24.95 -2.06
N GLY A 117 -23.91 -25.69 -2.56
CA GLY A 117 -22.55 -25.20 -2.77
C GLY A 117 -21.86 -24.73 -1.49
N LYS A 118 -21.04 -23.68 -1.60
CA LYS A 118 -20.26 -23.13 -0.48
C LYS A 118 -21.11 -22.55 0.64
N GLY A 119 -22.30 -22.04 0.33
CA GLY A 119 -23.22 -21.52 1.35
C GLY A 119 -23.75 -22.64 2.26
N LEU A 120 -24.04 -23.82 1.69
CA LEU A 120 -24.42 -25.00 2.48
C LEU A 120 -23.27 -25.48 3.36
N LEU A 121 -22.07 -25.62 2.80
CA LEU A 121 -20.90 -26.04 3.56
C LEU A 121 -20.61 -25.07 4.71
N PHE A 122 -20.64 -23.76 4.44
CA PHE A 122 -20.48 -22.74 5.48
C PHE A 122 -21.52 -22.89 6.59
N ALA A 123 -22.80 -23.05 6.24
CA ALA A 123 -23.88 -23.22 7.21
C ALA A 123 -23.76 -24.51 8.05
N GLN A 124 -23.18 -25.58 7.49
CA GLN A 124 -22.94 -26.84 8.20
C GLN A 124 -21.80 -26.74 9.20
N LEU A 125 -20.73 -26.01 8.86
CA LEU A 125 -19.53 -25.91 9.68
C LEU A 125 -19.59 -24.75 10.69
N TYR A 126 -20.48 -23.79 10.52
CA TYR A 126 -20.53 -22.60 11.37
C TYR A 126 -21.09 -22.89 12.77
N ASP A 127 -20.27 -22.66 13.79
CA ASP A 127 -20.68 -22.65 15.18
C ASP A 127 -21.12 -21.24 15.62
N HIS A 128 -22.41 -21.09 15.94
CA HIS A 128 -22.99 -19.82 16.37
C HIS A 128 -22.42 -19.28 17.69
N ASN A 129 -21.89 -20.15 18.56
CA ASN A 129 -21.35 -19.73 19.85
C ASN A 129 -19.99 -19.04 19.67
N SER A 130 -19.04 -19.73 19.02
CA SER A 130 -17.68 -19.23 18.79
C SER A 130 -17.55 -18.32 17.56
N ALA A 131 -18.57 -18.28 16.70
CA ALA A 131 -18.53 -17.64 15.40
C ALA A 131 -17.34 -18.13 14.52
N MET A 132 -17.02 -19.42 14.62
CA MET A 132 -15.98 -20.09 13.84
C MET A 132 -16.57 -21.16 12.93
N LEU A 133 -15.82 -21.53 11.90
CA LEU A 133 -16.07 -22.74 11.13
C LEU A 133 -15.30 -23.89 11.79
N LEU A 134 -15.99 -24.99 12.05
CA LEU A 134 -15.39 -26.21 12.58
C LEU A 134 -14.45 -26.82 11.51
N ASN A 135 -13.29 -27.29 11.95
CA ASN A 135 -12.45 -28.17 11.15
C ASN A 135 -12.99 -29.60 11.36
N ASP A 136 -13.32 -30.29 10.27
CA ASP A 136 -13.52 -31.75 10.29
C ASP A 136 -12.25 -32.48 10.79
#